data_AF-A0A0L0UJM6-F1
#
_entry.id   AF-A0A0L0UJM6-F1
#
_cell.length_a   1.000
_cell.length_b   1.000
_cell.length_c   1.000
_cell.angle_alpha   90.00
_cell.angle_beta   90.00
_cell.angle_gamma   90.00
#
_symmetry.space_group_name_H-M   'P 1'
#
loop_
_entity.id
_entity.type
_entity.pdbx_description
1 polymer ?
#
loop_
_entity_poly.entity_id
_entity_poly.type
_entity_poly.pdbx_seq_one_letter_code
_entity_poly.pdbx_strand_id
1 'polypeptide(L)'
;MPTVPGLHQLPPKSQRQMRPMQPMQPMQPMQPREMMESERRQGPERAKETKWKEEMVKVHRELAVQTKAQNEILTQQKEAIIDMADKLIMKIDIETISVARRGFFEWKQGKILEKM
;
A
#
# COMPACT_ATOMS: atom_id res chain seq x y z
N MET A 1 7.67 -41.37 23.02
CA MET A 1 7.37 -41.42 21.57
C MET A 1 5.85 -41.50 21.43
N PRO A 2 5.20 -40.45 20.91
CA PRO A 2 3.75 -40.31 20.94
C PRO A 2 3.05 -41.14 19.84
N THR A 3 1.92 -41.74 20.20
CA THR A 3 1.02 -42.48 19.32
C THR A 3 0.29 -41.51 18.38
N VAL A 4 0.35 -41.76 17.07
CA VAL A 4 -0.30 -40.96 16.03
C VAL A 4 -1.77 -41.38 15.89
N PRO A 5 -2.76 -40.51 16.12
CA PRO A 5 -4.16 -40.79 15.80
C PRO A 5 -4.52 -40.13 14.48
N GLY A 6 -4.72 -40.92 13.43
CA GLY A 6 -4.94 -40.36 12.08
C GLY A 6 -5.49 -41.33 11.05
N LEU A 7 -6.32 -42.31 11.44
CA LEU A 7 -7.17 -43.02 10.48
C LEU A 7 -8.54 -42.36 10.47
N HIS A 8 -8.66 -41.27 9.70
CA HIS A 8 -9.97 -40.73 9.35
C HIS A 8 -10.66 -41.71 8.40
N GLN A 9 -11.75 -42.29 8.88
CA GLN A 9 -12.70 -43.04 8.07
C GLN A 9 -13.14 -42.17 6.89
N LEU A 10 -13.12 -42.74 5.69
CA LEU A 10 -13.75 -42.14 4.51
C LEU A 10 -15.24 -41.89 4.84
N PRO A 11 -15.81 -40.73 4.49
CA PRO A 11 -17.20 -40.46 4.74
C PRO A 11 -18.06 -41.48 3.97
N PRO A 12 -19.19 -41.95 4.55
CA PRO A 12 -20.10 -42.83 3.83
C PRO A 12 -20.59 -42.12 2.57
N LYS A 13 -20.69 -42.88 1.47
CA LYS A 13 -21.23 -42.39 0.19
C LYS A 13 -22.56 -41.71 0.46
N SER A 14 -22.57 -40.38 0.42
CA SER A 14 -23.78 -39.59 0.57
C SER A 14 -24.66 -39.91 -0.62
N GLN A 15 -25.68 -40.73 -0.37
CA GLN A 15 -26.80 -40.88 -1.29
C GLN A 15 -27.42 -39.49 -1.38
N ARG A 16 -27.07 -38.76 -2.45
CA ARG A 16 -27.55 -37.41 -2.71
C ARG A 16 -29.04 -37.55 -3.02
N GLN A 17 -29.88 -37.54 -1.99
CA GLN A 17 -31.31 -37.28 -2.17
C GLN A 17 -31.39 -35.91 -2.85
N MET A 18 -31.82 -35.93 -4.11
CA MET A 18 -32.23 -34.72 -4.81
C MET A 18 -33.37 -34.16 -3.99
N ARG A 19 -33.10 -33.15 -3.16
CA ARG A 19 -34.17 -32.43 -2.48
C ARG A 19 -35.08 -31.91 -3.60
N PRO A 20 -36.40 -32.16 -3.54
CA PRO A 20 -37.31 -31.51 -4.47
C PRO A 20 -37.05 -30.02 -4.38
N MET A 21 -36.81 -29.38 -5.54
CA MET A 21 -36.70 -27.93 -5.58
C MET A 21 -38.00 -27.38 -5.01
N GLN A 22 -37.91 -26.74 -3.84
CA GLN A 22 -39.06 -26.01 -3.35
C GLN A 22 -39.41 -24.96 -4.41
N PRO A 23 -40.68 -24.84 -4.82
CA PRO A 23 -41.07 -23.77 -5.72
C PRO A 23 -40.60 -22.46 -5.10
N MET A 24 -39.83 -21.67 -5.86
CA MET A 24 -39.48 -20.31 -5.45
C MET A 24 -40.80 -19.60 -5.15
N GLN A 25 -41.06 -19.35 -3.86
CA GLN A 25 -42.22 -18.56 -3.49
C GLN A 25 -42.07 -17.20 -4.19
N PRO A 26 -43.11 -16.71 -4.88
CA PRO A 26 -43.06 -15.39 -5.46
C PRO A 26 -42.72 -14.40 -4.34
N MET A 27 -41.69 -13.60 -4.57
CA MET A 27 -41.20 -12.61 -3.62
C MET A 27 -42.38 -11.69 -3.29
N GLN A 28 -42.97 -11.86 -2.10
CA GLN A 28 -44.17 -11.11 -1.75
C GLN A 28 -43.82 -9.62 -1.74
N PRO A 29 -44.66 -8.76 -2.35
CA PRO A 29 -44.42 -7.33 -2.32
C PRO A 29 -44.37 -6.87 -0.85
N MET A 30 -43.23 -6.34 -0.46
CA MET A 30 -42.96 -5.87 0.90
C MET A 30 -43.99 -4.79 1.27
N GLN A 31 -44.66 -4.94 2.41
CA GLN A 31 -45.75 -4.02 2.74
C GLN A 31 -45.20 -2.60 3.00
N PRO A 32 -45.96 -1.52 2.71
CA PRO A 32 -45.48 -0.14 2.90
C PRO A 32 -44.95 0.15 4.30
N ARG A 33 -45.52 -0.51 5.33
CA ARG A 33 -45.09 -0.40 6.72
C ARG A 33 -43.73 -1.05 6.97
N GLU A 34 -43.51 -2.23 6.39
CA GLU A 34 -42.25 -2.98 6.48
C GLU A 34 -41.13 -2.29 5.70
N MET A 35 -41.47 -1.68 4.56
CA MET A 35 -40.55 -0.87 3.76
C MET A 35 -40.05 0.35 4.55
N MET A 36 -40.96 1.10 5.17
CA MET A 36 -40.61 2.29 5.94
C MET A 36 -39.77 1.93 7.19
N GLU A 37 -40.04 0.77 7.82
CA GLU A 37 -39.26 0.28 8.95
C GLU A 37 -37.88 -0.25 8.53
N SER A 38 -37.80 -0.90 7.37
CA SER A 38 -36.54 -1.32 6.74
C SER A 38 -35.68 -0.13 6.34
N GLU A 39 -36.25 0.92 5.76
CA GLU A 39 -35.56 2.18 5.46
C GLU A 39 -35.12 2.92 6.73
N ARG A 40 -35.92 2.90 7.81
CA ARG A 40 -35.51 3.46 9.12
C ARG A 40 -34.35 2.69 9.75
N ARG A 41 -34.27 1.37 9.54
CA ARG A 41 -33.16 0.54 10.02
C ARG A 41 -31.92 0.68 9.13
N GLN A 42 -32.10 0.78 7.82
CA GLN A 42 -31.00 0.88 6.84
C GLN A 42 -30.47 2.30 6.67
N GLY A 43 -31.26 3.33 6.90
CA GLY A 43 -30.85 4.74 6.77
C GLY A 43 -29.63 5.08 7.62
N PRO A 44 -29.63 4.77 8.94
CA PRO A 44 -28.46 4.97 9.80
C PRO A 44 -27.23 4.17 9.36
N GLU A 45 -27.42 2.92 8.90
CA GLU A 45 -26.31 2.09 8.42
C GLU A 45 -25.72 2.63 7.11
N ARG A 46 -26.56 3.06 6.17
CA ARG A 46 -26.11 3.73 4.92
C ARG A 46 -25.41 5.04 5.22
N ALA A 47 -25.88 5.83 6.18
CA ALA A 47 -25.22 7.07 6.59
C ALA A 47 -23.83 6.81 7.19
N LYS A 48 -23.69 5.77 8.02
CA LYS A 48 -22.38 5.33 8.55
C LYS A 48 -21.46 4.85 7.43
N GLU A 49 -21.99 4.07 6.49
CA GLU A 49 -21.22 3.55 5.35
C GLU A 49 -20.72 4.70 4.45
N THR A 50 -21.57 5.68 4.14
CA THR A 50 -21.17 6.88 3.38
C THR A 50 -20.10 7.65 4.12
N LYS A 51 -20.29 7.92 5.42
CA LYS A 51 -19.30 8.61 6.23
C LYS A 51 -17.95 7.89 6.26
N TRP A 52 -17.96 6.57 6.43
CA TRP A 52 -16.74 5.75 6.39
C TRP A 52 -16.03 5.82 5.03
N LYS A 53 -16.79 5.78 3.92
CA LYS A 53 -16.23 5.93 2.57
C LYS A 53 -15.61 7.32 2.38
N GLU A 54 -16.27 8.38 2.85
CA GLU A 54 -15.74 9.74 2.79
C GLU A 54 -14.47 9.90 3.61
N GLU A 55 -14.44 9.37 4.83
CA GLU A 55 -13.26 9.36 5.69
C GLU A 55 -12.11 8.58 5.05
N MET A 56 -12.40 7.42 4.45
CA MET A 56 -11.40 6.64 3.73
C MET A 56 -10.80 7.43 2.57
N VAL A 57 -11.63 8.07 1.74
CA VAL A 57 -11.15 8.91 0.63
C VAL A 57 -10.30 10.07 1.15
N LYS A 58 -10.72 10.71 2.25
CA LYS A 58 -9.96 11.79 2.89
C LYS A 58 -8.59 11.32 3.34
N VAL A 59 -8.51 10.20 4.05
CA VAL A 59 -7.24 9.62 4.52
C VAL A 59 -6.31 9.31 3.35
N HIS A 60 -6.81 8.72 2.27
CA HIS A 60 -5.98 8.42 1.09
C HIS A 60 -5.46 9.69 0.41
N ARG A 61 -6.28 10.75 0.33
CA ARG A 61 -5.84 12.05 -0.22
C ARG A 61 -4.76 12.68 0.64
N GLU A 62 -4.95 12.71 1.96
CA GLU A 62 -3.97 13.24 2.89
C GLU A 62 -2.65 12.46 2.83
N LEU A 63 -2.73 11.13 2.78
CA LEU A 63 -1.56 10.27 2.63
C LEU A 63 -0.81 10.54 1.32
N ALA A 64 -1.52 10.71 0.21
CA ALA A 64 -0.90 11.03 -1.08
C ALA A 64 -0.18 12.39 -1.05
N VAL A 65 -0.81 13.41 -0.43
CA VAL A 65 -0.20 14.73 -0.26
C VAL A 65 1.05 14.65 0.60
N GLN A 66 0.98 13.96 1.74
CA GLN A 66 2.13 13.78 2.63
C GLN A 66 3.26 13.01 1.95
N THR A 67 2.94 11.94 1.22
CA THR A 67 3.92 11.14 0.48
C THR A 67 4.63 11.97 -0.58
N LYS A 68 3.87 12.81 -1.32
CA LYS A 68 4.45 13.73 -2.29
C LYS A 68 5.42 14.71 -1.63
N ALA A 69 5.01 15.33 -0.52
CA ALA A 69 5.87 16.26 0.22
C ALA A 69 7.14 15.59 0.75
N GLN A 70 7.04 14.35 1.27
CA GLN A 70 8.20 13.59 1.71
C GLN A 70 9.16 13.28 0.55
N ASN A 71 8.65 12.89 -0.61
CA ASN A 71 9.47 12.62 -1.79
C ASN A 71 10.20 13.87 -2.30
N GLU A 72 9.55 15.03 -2.26
CA GLU A 72 10.16 16.32 -2.59
C GLU A 72 11.30 16.65 -1.62
N ILE A 73 11.07 16.48 -0.31
CA ILE A 73 12.11 16.70 0.72
C ILE A 73 13.29 15.75 0.52
N LEU A 74 13.03 14.46 0.30
CA LEU A 74 14.09 13.47 0.07
C LEU A 74 14.89 13.77 -1.19
N THR A 75 14.24 14.28 -2.23
CA THR A 75 14.92 14.71 -3.47
C THR A 75 15.85 15.88 -3.20
N GLN A 76 15.38 16.91 -2.49
CA GLN A 76 16.20 18.06 -2.11
C GLN A 76 17.37 17.66 -1.20
N GLN A 77 17.14 16.75 -0.24
CA GLN A 77 18.20 16.23 0.62
C GLN A 77 19.26 15.46 -0.18
N LYS A 78 18.83 14.63 -1.13
CA LYS A 78 19.74 13.90 -2.03
C LYS A 78 20.59 14.87 -2.84
N GLU A 79 19.99 15.89 -3.44
CA GLU A 79 20.70 16.92 -4.20
C GLU A 79 21.69 17.68 -3.32
N ALA A 80 21.28 18.12 -2.14
CA ALA A 80 22.16 18.80 -1.19
C ALA A 80 23.36 17.93 -0.78
N ILE A 81 23.16 16.63 -0.54
CA ILE A 81 24.25 15.70 -0.21
C ILE A 81 25.21 15.53 -1.38
N ILE A 82 24.70 15.40 -2.60
CA ILE A 82 25.52 15.31 -3.81
C ILE A 82 26.36 16.59 -3.96
N ASP A 83 25.74 17.76 -3.84
CA ASP A 83 26.44 19.04 -3.93
C ASP A 83 27.51 19.20 -2.84
N MET A 84 27.23 18.76 -1.62
CA MET A 84 28.21 18.76 -0.54
C MET A 84 29.37 17.82 -0.85
N ALA A 85 29.09 16.61 -1.34
CA ALA A 85 30.12 15.65 -1.72
C ALA A 85 31.00 16.19 -2.86
N ASP A 86 30.40 16.78 -3.90
CA ASP A 86 31.12 17.35 -5.03
C ASP A 86 32.00 18.54 -4.59
N LYS A 87 31.48 19.42 -3.71
CA LYS A 87 32.27 20.51 -3.10
C LYS A 87 33.44 19.98 -2.26
N LEU A 88 33.24 18.89 -1.51
CA LEU A 88 34.31 18.28 -0.72
C LEU A 88 35.37 17.65 -1.63
N ILE A 89 34.96 16.97 -2.70
CA ILE A 89 35.87 16.40 -3.69
C ILE A 89 36.70 17.50 -4.36
N MET A 90 36.09 18.61 -4.75
CA MET A 90 36.78 19.77 -5.32
C MET A 90 37.81 20.41 -4.40
N LYS A 91 37.67 20.25 -3.07
CA LYS A 91 38.63 20.79 -2.08
C LYS A 91 39.81 19.87 -1.82
N ILE A 92 39.81 18.65 -2.33
CA ILE A 92 40.91 17.71 -2.15
C ILE A 92 42.10 18.18 -2.98
N ASP A 93 43.23 18.40 -2.32
CA ASP A 93 44.51 18.59 -2.99
C ASP A 93 45.01 17.24 -3.53
N ILE A 94 45.04 17.13 -4.85
CA ILE A 94 45.43 15.92 -5.59
C ILE A 94 46.87 15.49 -5.25
N GLU A 95 47.75 16.43 -4.92
CA GLU A 95 49.15 16.12 -4.59
C GLU A 95 49.27 15.34 -3.28
N THR A 96 48.32 15.55 -2.35
CA THR A 96 48.27 14.86 -1.05
C THR A 96 47.70 13.44 -1.15
N ILE A 97 47.11 13.06 -2.28
CA ILE A 97 46.51 11.74 -2.49
C ILE A 97 47.56 10.75 -3.02
N SER A 98 47.51 9.53 -2.48
CA SER A 98 48.31 8.38 -2.95
C SER A 98 48.18 8.19 -4.46
N VAL A 99 49.29 7.92 -5.15
CA VAL A 99 49.36 7.73 -6.62
C VAL A 99 48.27 6.78 -7.14
N ALA A 100 48.01 5.67 -6.44
CA ALA A 100 47.00 4.67 -6.82
C ALA A 100 45.56 5.22 -6.91
N ARG A 101 45.24 6.30 -6.18
CA ARG A 101 43.89 6.93 -6.15
C ARG A 101 43.85 8.26 -6.90
N ARG A 102 45.00 8.81 -7.29
CA ARG A 102 45.12 10.15 -7.86
C ARG A 102 44.28 10.33 -9.12
N GLY A 103 44.41 9.39 -10.07
CA GLY A 103 43.67 9.45 -11.35
C GLY A 103 42.15 9.44 -11.17
N PHE A 104 41.63 8.80 -10.10
CA PHE A 104 40.21 8.86 -9.79
C PHE A 104 39.77 10.27 -9.37
N PHE A 105 40.51 10.92 -8.47
CA PHE A 105 40.15 12.26 -7.99
C PHE A 105 40.34 13.33 -9.06
N GLU A 106 41.38 13.24 -9.88
CA GLU A 106 41.58 14.10 -11.06
C GLU A 106 40.38 14.00 -12.02
N TRP A 107 40.03 12.77 -12.43
CA TRP A 107 38.87 12.53 -13.27
C TRP A 107 37.58 13.04 -12.63
N LYS A 108 37.37 12.76 -11.34
CA LYS A 108 36.15 13.13 -10.63
C LYS A 108 36.00 14.65 -10.48
N GLN A 109 37.06 15.37 -10.13
CA GLN A 109 37.07 16.84 -10.10
C GLN A 109 36.82 17.42 -11.49
N GLY A 110 37.44 16.87 -12.53
CA GLY A 110 37.15 17.24 -13.93
C GLY A 110 35.67 17.06 -14.28
N LYS A 111 35.06 15.93 -13.89
CA LYS A 111 33.62 15.68 -14.08
C LYS A 111 32.71 16.59 -13.28
N ILE A 112 33.16 17.13 -12.16
CA ILE A 112 32.39 18.11 -11.38
C ILE A 112 32.45 19.46 -12.08
N LEU A 113 33.63 19.88 -12.56
CA LEU A 113 33.79 21.13 -13.32
C LEU A 113 33.02 21.14 -14.64
N GLU A 114 32.90 20.00 -15.33
CA GLU A 114 32.06 19.88 -16.53
C GLU A 114 30.56 20.11 -16.26
N LYS A 115 30.11 19.92 -15.03
CA LYS A 115 28.70 20.02 -14.63
C LYS A 115 28.33 21.36 -14.00
N MET A 116 29.32 22.11 -13.53
CA MET A 116 29.17 23.46 -12.98
C MET A 116 29.03 24.48 -14.11
#